data_AF-A0A3P7R0W0-F1
#
_entry.id   AF-A0A3P7R0W0-F1
#
_cell.length_a   1.000
_cell.length_b   1.000
_cell.length_c   1.000
_cell.angle_alpha   90.00
_cell.angle_beta   90.00
_cell.angle_gamma   90.00
#
_symmetry.space_group_name_H-M   'P 1'
#
loop_
_entity.id
_entity.type
_entity.pdbx_description
1 polymer ?
#
loop_
_entity_poly.entity_id
_entity_poly.type
_entity_poly.pdbx_seq_one_letter_code
_entity_poly.pdbx_strand_id
1 'polypeptide(L)'
;SCFFQLRLFQGRASIFRVHLAPLKTSLDKFKLSRKLAAHTPGFSGADISNVCNEAALIAARDASEEITQKNFEQAIERVVAGMEKKSQVLQPEEKKTVAYHEAGHAVAGWFLEYADPLLKVSIIPRGKGLGYAQYLPKEQYLYSKEQLSDRMCMTLGGRVSEEIFFGRITTGAQDDLQKVTQMAYAQVCHLSYQFFGIEPPYFEVSVLPSHVAIKRGFKFLYYTIWFFLYFCLSRSWVY
;
A
#
# COMPACT_ATOMS: atom_id res chain seq x y z
N SER A 1 28.47 -18.13 -4.76
CA SER A 1 27.23 -17.87 -4.01
C SER A 1 26.06 -17.93 -4.97
N CYS A 2 25.16 -18.91 -4.82
CA CYS A 2 23.98 -19.01 -5.69
C CYS A 2 22.90 -18.02 -5.18
N PHE A 3 22.60 -16.98 -5.95
CA PHE A 3 21.52 -16.04 -5.64
C PHE A 3 20.17 -16.62 -6.07
N PHE A 4 19.41 -17.16 -5.12
CA PHE A 4 18.02 -17.58 -5.36
C PHE A 4 17.10 -16.36 -5.35
N GLN A 5 16.74 -15.84 -6.52
CA GLN A 5 15.75 -14.77 -6.64
C GLN A 5 14.33 -15.34 -6.79
N LEU A 6 13.63 -15.53 -5.67
CA LEU A 6 12.28 -16.12 -5.56
C LEU A 6 11.13 -15.22 -6.05
N ARG A 7 11.42 -14.14 -6.80
CA ARG A 7 10.47 -13.05 -7.09
C ARG A 7 9.46 -13.35 -8.20
N LEU A 8 9.55 -14.49 -8.89
CA LEU A 8 8.63 -14.79 -10.00
C LEU A 8 7.35 -15.46 -9.53
N PHE A 9 6.21 -15.04 -10.11
CA PHE A 9 4.87 -15.59 -9.85
C PHE A 9 4.82 -17.13 -9.83
N GLN A 10 5.47 -17.80 -10.80
CA GLN A 10 5.47 -19.27 -10.87
C GLN A 10 6.21 -19.92 -9.70
N GLY A 11 7.30 -19.28 -9.23
CA GLY A 11 8.05 -19.73 -8.06
C GLY A 11 7.18 -19.63 -6.81
N ARG A 12 6.56 -18.46 -6.58
CA ARG A 12 5.64 -18.25 -5.44
C ARG A 12 4.47 -19.23 -5.46
N ALA A 13 3.83 -19.43 -6.62
CA ALA A 13 2.70 -20.36 -6.74
C ALA A 13 3.08 -21.81 -6.42
N SER A 14 4.33 -22.21 -6.71
CA SER A 14 4.85 -23.54 -6.37
C SER A 14 5.16 -23.67 -4.88
N ILE A 15 5.74 -22.63 -4.26
CA ILE A 15 6.00 -22.59 -2.81
C ILE A 15 4.69 -22.64 -2.02
N PHE A 16 3.67 -21.87 -2.44
CA PHE A 16 2.34 -21.97 -1.86
C PHE A 16 1.80 -23.40 -1.94
N ARG A 17 2.01 -24.16 -3.03
CA ARG A 17 1.56 -25.56 -3.09
C ARG A 17 2.20 -26.44 -2.03
N VAL A 18 3.50 -26.28 -1.79
CA VAL A 18 4.21 -27.04 -0.76
C VAL A 18 3.62 -26.76 0.62
N HIS A 19 3.37 -25.48 0.95
CA HIS A 19 2.84 -25.09 2.26
C HIS A 19 1.33 -25.28 2.42
N LEU A 20 0.56 -25.32 1.32
CA LEU A 20 -0.87 -25.66 1.32
C LEU A 20 -1.11 -27.18 1.43
N ALA A 21 -0.14 -28.01 1.06
CA ALA A 21 -0.27 -29.48 1.11
C ALA A 21 -0.69 -30.02 2.50
N PRO A 22 -0.05 -29.63 3.62
CA PRO A 22 -0.43 -30.12 4.96
C PRO A 22 -1.72 -29.49 5.52
N LEU A 23 -2.25 -28.43 4.90
CA LEU A 23 -3.39 -27.70 5.44
C LEU A 23 -4.74 -28.38 5.11
N LYS A 24 -5.65 -28.40 6.09
CA LYS A 24 -7.02 -28.90 5.95
C LYS A 24 -7.93 -27.79 5.41
N THR A 25 -8.32 -27.91 4.14
CA THR A 25 -9.21 -26.98 3.44
C THR A 25 -9.96 -27.70 2.33
N SER A 26 -11.25 -27.39 2.15
CA SER A 26 -12.08 -27.82 1.02
C SER A 26 -11.75 -27.12 -0.30
N LEU A 27 -10.94 -26.06 -0.27
CA LEU A 27 -10.58 -25.28 -1.44
C LEU A 27 -9.63 -26.04 -2.37
N ASP A 28 -9.80 -25.83 -3.68
CA ASP A 28 -8.86 -26.31 -4.69
C ASP A 28 -7.48 -25.66 -4.49
N LYS A 29 -6.56 -26.43 -3.91
CA LYS A 29 -5.19 -25.99 -3.56
C LYS A 29 -4.42 -25.47 -4.77
N PHE A 30 -4.70 -25.97 -5.98
CA PHE A 30 -4.01 -25.53 -7.20
C PHE A 30 -4.48 -24.14 -7.64
N LYS A 31 -5.79 -23.90 -7.62
CA LYS A 31 -6.36 -22.56 -7.90
C LYS A 31 -6.00 -21.57 -6.81
N LEU A 32 -6.08 -22.01 -5.55
CA LEU A 32 -5.75 -21.20 -4.39
C LEU A 32 -4.29 -20.75 -4.43
N SER A 33 -3.33 -21.65 -4.73
CA SER A 33 -1.90 -21.29 -4.76
C SER A 33 -1.59 -20.20 -5.80
N ARG A 34 -2.24 -20.26 -6.97
CA ARG A 34 -2.10 -19.21 -8.01
C ARG A 34 -2.73 -17.89 -7.56
N LYS A 35 -3.90 -17.95 -6.93
CA LYS A 35 -4.60 -16.76 -6.43
C LYS A 35 -3.77 -16.06 -5.34
N LEU A 36 -3.27 -16.81 -4.35
CA LEU A 36 -2.44 -16.25 -3.29
C LEU A 36 -1.13 -15.67 -3.83
N ALA A 37 -0.47 -16.36 -4.78
CA ALA A 37 0.75 -15.85 -5.41
C ALA A 37 0.55 -14.54 -6.18
N ALA A 38 -0.65 -14.30 -6.72
CA ALA A 38 -1.01 -13.05 -7.38
C ALA A 38 -1.21 -11.90 -6.37
N HIS A 39 -1.77 -12.18 -5.19
CA HIS A 39 -2.02 -11.18 -4.15
C HIS A 39 -0.80 -10.86 -3.27
N THR A 40 0.28 -11.64 -3.37
CA THR A 40 1.50 -11.45 -2.57
C THR A 40 2.75 -11.21 -3.44
N PRO A 41 2.77 -10.16 -4.30
CA PRO A 41 3.96 -9.82 -5.06
C PRO A 41 5.11 -9.42 -4.12
N GLY A 42 6.32 -9.84 -4.48
CA GLY A 42 7.54 -9.52 -3.71
C GLY A 42 7.77 -10.35 -2.44
N PHE A 43 6.83 -11.23 -2.06
CA PHE A 43 7.01 -12.10 -0.89
C PHE A 43 8.13 -13.12 -1.08
N SER A 44 8.90 -13.33 -0.01
CA SER A 44 9.89 -14.40 0.06
C SER A 44 9.23 -15.75 0.39
N GLY A 45 9.99 -16.85 0.25
CA GLY A 45 9.49 -18.18 0.66
C GLY A 45 9.14 -18.25 2.15
N ALA A 46 9.86 -17.51 2.99
CA ALA A 46 9.58 -17.42 4.42
C ALA A 46 8.24 -16.69 4.69
N ASP A 47 7.97 -15.59 3.97
CA ASP A 47 6.71 -14.85 4.09
C ASP A 47 5.52 -15.72 3.67
N ILE A 48 5.67 -16.48 2.58
CA ILE A 48 4.64 -17.41 2.09
C ILE A 48 4.35 -18.52 3.13
N SER A 49 5.39 -19.10 3.71
CA SER A 49 5.25 -20.07 4.79
C SER A 49 4.51 -19.47 5.99
N ASN A 50 4.87 -18.24 6.37
CA ASN A 50 4.24 -17.52 7.47
C ASN A 50 2.74 -17.24 7.20
N VAL A 51 2.37 -16.83 5.98
CA VAL A 51 0.95 -16.66 5.59
C VAL A 51 0.16 -17.95 5.76
N CYS A 52 0.73 -19.08 5.33
CA CYS A 52 0.05 -20.38 5.45
C CYS A 52 -0.15 -20.79 6.91
N ASN A 53 0.85 -20.55 7.76
CA ASN A 53 0.78 -20.84 9.19
C ASN A 53 -0.24 -19.93 9.90
N GLU A 54 -0.19 -18.62 9.64
CA GLU A 54 -1.13 -17.65 10.22
C GLU A 54 -2.58 -17.93 9.79
N ALA A 55 -2.81 -18.37 8.55
CA ALA A 55 -4.15 -18.77 8.11
C ALA A 55 -4.70 -19.97 8.91
N ALA A 56 -3.84 -20.94 9.24
CA ALA A 56 -4.21 -22.07 10.07
C ALA A 56 -4.48 -21.65 11.53
N LEU A 57 -3.65 -20.75 12.09
CA LEU A 57 -3.84 -20.23 13.45
C LEU A 57 -5.13 -19.40 13.57
N ILE A 58 -5.46 -18.60 12.56
CA ILE A 58 -6.72 -17.84 12.52
C ILE A 58 -7.91 -18.79 12.47
N ALA A 59 -7.88 -19.81 11.60
CA ALA A 59 -8.93 -20.82 11.54
C ALA A 59 -9.13 -21.56 12.88
N ALA A 60 -8.03 -21.92 13.54
CA ALA A 60 -8.06 -22.59 14.84
C ALA A 60 -8.63 -21.70 15.95
N ARG A 61 -8.32 -20.38 15.94
CA ARG A 61 -8.88 -19.41 16.89
C ARG A 61 -10.37 -19.23 16.72
N ASP A 62 -10.86 -19.26 15.49
CA ASP A 62 -12.28 -19.16 15.17
C ASP A 62 -13.01 -20.51 15.32
N ALA A 63 -12.36 -21.52 15.90
CA ALA A 63 -12.87 -22.89 16.06
C ALA A 63 -13.45 -23.49 14.76
N SER A 64 -12.88 -23.10 13.61
CA SER A 64 -13.31 -23.58 12.30
C SER A 64 -12.72 -24.96 11.99
N GLU A 65 -13.54 -25.87 11.47
CA GLU A 65 -13.09 -27.23 11.13
C GLU A 65 -12.14 -27.29 9.91
N GLU A 66 -12.15 -26.23 9.10
CA GLU A 66 -11.32 -26.07 7.91
C GLU A 66 -10.89 -24.63 7.68
N ILE A 67 -9.79 -24.46 6.93
CA ILE A 67 -9.26 -23.14 6.58
C ILE A 67 -10.02 -22.64 5.34
N THR A 68 -10.70 -21.51 5.48
CA THR A 68 -11.44 -20.84 4.41
C THR A 68 -10.59 -19.77 3.72
N GLN A 69 -11.08 -19.24 2.59
CA GLN A 69 -10.39 -18.17 1.86
C GLN A 69 -10.21 -16.92 2.72
N LYS A 70 -11.21 -16.60 3.56
CA LYS A 70 -11.18 -15.47 4.49
C LYS A 70 -10.00 -15.55 5.47
N ASN A 71 -9.60 -16.77 5.87
CA ASN A 71 -8.48 -16.97 6.80
C ASN A 71 -7.14 -16.65 6.11
N PHE A 72 -7.00 -16.99 4.82
CA PHE A 72 -5.82 -16.62 4.04
C PHE A 72 -5.75 -15.11 3.78
N GLU A 73 -6.87 -14.47 3.48
CA GLU A 73 -6.92 -13.01 3.30
C GLU A 73 -6.50 -12.27 4.58
N GLN A 74 -7.05 -12.68 5.75
CA GLN A 74 -6.64 -12.13 7.03
C GLN A 74 -5.17 -12.42 7.37
N ALA A 75 -4.65 -13.59 6.99
CA ALA A 75 -3.25 -13.92 7.19
C ALA A 75 -2.32 -13.04 6.34
N ILE A 76 -2.67 -12.78 5.07
CA ILE A 76 -1.92 -11.85 4.22
C ILE A 76 -1.94 -10.45 4.84
N GLU A 77 -3.10 -9.95 5.26
CA GLU A 77 -3.20 -8.64 5.92
C GLU A 77 -2.33 -8.56 7.17
N ARG A 78 -2.32 -9.63 7.98
CA ARG A 78 -1.50 -9.71 9.19
C ARG A 78 0.00 -9.70 8.89
N VAL A 79 0.45 -10.35 7.82
CA VAL A 79 1.86 -10.36 7.41
C VAL A 79 2.27 -9.01 6.81
N VAL A 80 1.40 -8.36 6.02
CA VAL A 80 1.68 -7.06 5.39
C VAL A 80 1.61 -5.90 6.38
N ALA A 81 0.50 -5.77 7.09
CA ALA A 81 0.19 -4.60 7.93
C ALA A 81 0.48 -4.84 9.42
N GLY A 82 0.70 -6.09 9.83
CA GLY A 82 0.93 -6.47 11.22
C GLY A 82 -0.36 -6.76 11.99
N MET A 83 -0.19 -6.95 13.31
CA MET A 83 -1.29 -7.28 14.19
C MET A 83 -2.28 -6.13 14.35
N GLU A 84 -3.57 -6.47 14.32
CA GLU A 84 -4.66 -5.56 14.64
C GLU A 84 -4.63 -5.16 16.12
N LYS A 85 -4.71 -3.86 16.40
CA LYS A 85 -4.76 -3.34 17.76
C LYS A 85 -6.20 -3.12 18.19
N LYS A 86 -6.88 -4.19 18.59
CA LYS A 86 -8.27 -4.12 19.08
C LYS A 86 -8.47 -3.23 20.31
N SER A 87 -7.42 -3.04 21.12
CA SER A 87 -7.45 -2.16 22.30
C SER A 87 -7.24 -0.68 21.99
N GLN A 88 -6.73 -0.33 20.80
CA GLN A 88 -6.48 1.06 20.43
C GLN A 88 -7.74 1.65 19.80
N VAL A 89 -8.63 2.17 20.64
CA VAL A 89 -9.82 2.89 20.20
C VAL A 89 -9.43 4.34 19.92
N LEU A 90 -9.48 4.73 18.66
CA LEU A 90 -9.29 6.12 18.23
C LEU A 90 -10.51 6.96 18.59
N GLN A 91 -10.29 8.21 18.97
CA GLN A 91 -11.38 9.16 19.17
C GLN A 91 -12.12 9.40 17.83
N PRO A 92 -13.42 9.76 17.85
CA PRO A 92 -14.18 10.00 16.63
C PRO A 92 -13.51 11.00 15.67
N GLU A 93 -12.91 12.06 16.20
CA GLU A 93 -12.18 13.08 15.45
C GLU A 93 -10.87 12.55 14.83
N GLU A 94 -10.14 11.71 15.55
CA GLU A 94 -8.93 11.06 15.05
C GLU A 94 -9.28 10.06 13.95
N LYS A 95 -10.30 9.24 14.18
CA LYS A 95 -10.82 8.29 13.19
C LYS A 95 -11.29 9.00 11.92
N LYS A 96 -11.94 10.16 12.07
CA LYS A 96 -12.29 11.02 10.93
C LYS A 96 -11.03 11.47 10.19
N THR A 97 -10.03 11.97 10.90
CA THR A 97 -8.78 12.43 10.28
C THR A 97 -8.08 11.32 9.50
N VAL A 98 -7.94 10.14 10.09
CA VAL A 98 -7.36 8.95 9.43
C VAL A 98 -8.19 8.55 8.22
N ALA A 99 -9.52 8.58 8.29
CA ALA A 99 -10.37 8.23 7.16
C ALA A 99 -10.17 9.15 5.95
N TYR A 100 -10.06 10.46 6.16
CA TYR A 100 -9.76 11.41 5.09
C TYR A 100 -8.35 11.27 4.56
N HIS A 101 -7.39 10.94 5.43
CA HIS A 101 -6.02 10.66 5.04
C HIS A 101 -5.94 9.46 4.09
N GLU A 102 -6.47 8.31 4.50
CA GLU A 102 -6.48 7.09 3.70
C GLU A 102 -7.30 7.25 2.41
N ALA A 103 -8.41 8.00 2.46
CA ALA A 103 -9.18 8.37 1.28
C ALA A 103 -8.37 9.23 0.30
N GLY A 104 -7.50 10.11 0.78
CA GLY A 104 -6.61 10.92 -0.04
C GLY A 104 -5.68 10.06 -0.89
N HIS A 105 -5.06 9.05 -0.28
CA HIS A 105 -4.24 8.09 -1.02
C HIS A 105 -5.07 7.27 -2.01
N ALA A 106 -6.23 6.76 -1.58
CA ALA A 106 -7.08 5.93 -2.41
C ALA A 106 -7.58 6.66 -3.67
N VAL A 107 -8.07 7.90 -3.49
CA VAL A 107 -8.56 8.72 -4.61
C VAL A 107 -7.42 9.14 -5.53
N ALA A 108 -6.27 9.57 -4.97
CA ALA A 108 -5.11 9.90 -5.79
C ALA A 108 -4.66 8.69 -6.62
N GLY A 109 -4.53 7.52 -6.00
CA GLY A 109 -4.16 6.28 -6.68
C GLY A 109 -5.17 5.83 -7.73
N TRP A 110 -6.46 6.13 -7.56
CA TRP A 110 -7.50 5.78 -8.53
C TRP A 110 -7.41 6.58 -9.84
N PHE A 111 -7.04 7.86 -9.76
CA PHE A 111 -7.03 8.76 -10.92
C PHE A 111 -5.68 8.85 -11.63
N LEU A 112 -4.60 8.43 -10.99
CA LEU A 112 -3.25 8.46 -11.57
C LEU A 112 -3.05 7.25 -12.50
N GLU A 113 -2.58 7.51 -13.73
CA GLU A 113 -2.41 6.50 -14.78
C GLU A 113 -1.42 5.41 -14.37
N TYR A 114 -0.32 5.81 -13.72
CA TYR A 114 0.78 4.92 -13.40
C TYR A 114 0.81 4.45 -11.94
N ALA A 115 -0.16 4.85 -11.12
CA ALA A 115 -0.23 4.40 -9.75
C ALA A 115 -0.42 2.88 -9.65
N ASP A 116 0.09 2.31 -8.56
CA ASP A 116 -0.13 0.90 -8.25
C ASP A 116 -1.63 0.68 -7.96
N PRO A 117 -2.26 -0.37 -8.51
CA PRO A 117 -3.66 -0.68 -8.23
C PRO A 117 -3.94 -0.83 -6.73
N LEU A 118 -4.93 -0.09 -6.23
CA LEU A 118 -5.40 -0.22 -4.85
C LEU A 118 -6.25 -1.49 -4.70
N LEU A 119 -5.88 -2.38 -3.78
CA LEU A 119 -6.65 -3.58 -3.45
C LEU A 119 -7.62 -3.34 -2.30
N LYS A 120 -7.15 -2.70 -1.24
CA LYS A 120 -7.91 -2.51 -0.01
C LYS A 120 -7.41 -1.28 0.73
N VAL A 121 -8.33 -0.56 1.35
CA VAL A 121 -8.03 0.54 2.26
C VAL A 121 -8.76 0.30 3.58
N SER A 122 -8.12 0.60 4.70
CA SER A 122 -8.68 0.41 6.02
C SER A 122 -8.19 1.48 6.99
N ILE A 123 -9.10 1.91 7.87
CA ILE A 123 -8.84 2.86 8.95
C ILE A 123 -8.64 2.16 10.30
N ILE A 124 -8.51 0.82 10.28
CA ILE A 124 -8.30 0.02 11.48
C ILE A 124 -6.81 0.04 11.80
N PRO A 125 -6.42 0.44 13.02
CA PRO A 125 -5.01 0.55 13.40
C PRO A 125 -4.34 -0.83 13.40
N ARG A 126 -3.23 -0.93 12.66
CA ARG A 126 -2.41 -2.14 12.55
C ARG A 126 -0.93 -1.79 12.70
N GLY A 127 -0.20 -2.60 13.47
CA GLY A 127 1.23 -2.40 13.66
C GLY A 127 1.56 -0.99 14.17
N LYS A 128 2.36 -0.24 13.42
CA LYS A 128 2.75 1.15 13.75
C LYS A 128 1.82 2.21 13.16
N GLY A 129 0.96 1.86 12.20
CA GLY A 129 0.06 2.78 11.50
C GLY A 129 -1.32 2.90 12.15
N LEU A 130 -1.99 4.03 11.93
CA LEU A 130 -3.36 4.27 12.35
C LEU A 130 -4.40 3.85 11.29
N GLY A 131 -3.95 3.71 10.04
CA GLY A 131 -4.67 3.13 8.91
C GLY A 131 -3.67 2.40 8.00
N TYR A 132 -4.18 1.76 6.95
CA TYR A 132 -3.35 1.19 5.90
C TYR A 132 -4.07 1.15 4.55
N ALA A 133 -3.30 1.35 3.49
CA ALA A 133 -3.70 1.10 2.11
C ALA A 133 -2.81 -0.01 1.51
N GLN A 134 -3.45 -1.05 0.98
CA GLN A 134 -2.78 -2.16 0.32
C GLN A 134 -2.80 -1.95 -1.20
N TYR A 135 -1.62 -1.83 -1.77
CA TYR A 135 -1.39 -1.71 -3.21
C TYR A 135 -0.88 -3.02 -3.79
N LEU A 136 -1.21 -3.29 -5.04
CA LEU A 136 -0.64 -4.39 -5.81
C LEU A 136 0.47 -3.86 -6.73
N PRO A 137 1.74 -3.85 -6.30
CA PRO A 137 2.82 -3.34 -7.13
C PRO A 137 2.96 -4.14 -8.42
N LYS A 138 3.17 -3.43 -9.54
CA LYS A 138 3.50 -4.06 -10.83
C LYS A 138 4.89 -4.72 -10.74
N GLU A 139 5.02 -5.96 -11.21
CA GLU A 139 6.31 -6.67 -11.27
C GLU A 139 7.18 -6.12 -12.43
N GLN A 140 7.66 -4.88 -12.28
CA GLN A 140 8.51 -4.20 -13.25
C GLN A 140 9.87 -3.84 -12.66
N TYR A 141 10.91 -3.99 -13.49
CA TYR A 141 12.30 -3.69 -13.10
C TYR A 141 12.72 -2.26 -13.45
N LEU A 142 12.09 -1.68 -14.48
CA LEU A 142 12.38 -0.34 -14.97
C LEU A 142 11.17 0.54 -14.66
N TYR A 143 11.44 1.71 -14.08
CA TYR A 143 10.43 2.72 -13.82
C TYR A 143 10.70 3.92 -14.71
N SER A 144 9.65 4.48 -15.32
CA SER A 144 9.74 5.76 -16.02
C SER A 144 9.67 6.93 -15.02
N LYS A 145 10.02 8.13 -15.49
CA LYS A 145 9.94 9.35 -14.67
C LYS A 145 8.50 9.62 -14.23
N GLU A 146 7.55 9.44 -15.13
CA GLU A 146 6.12 9.65 -14.94
C GLU A 146 5.57 8.67 -13.89
N GLN A 147 5.96 7.39 -13.99
CA GLN A 147 5.57 6.37 -13.02
C GLN A 147 6.05 6.70 -11.60
N LEU A 148 7.29 7.16 -11.47
CA LEU A 148 7.82 7.57 -10.17
C LEU A 148 7.16 8.86 -9.65
N SER A 149 6.84 9.80 -10.55
CA SER A 149 6.11 11.02 -10.21
C SER A 149 4.71 10.71 -9.67
N ASP A 150 3.95 9.87 -10.37
CA ASP A 150 2.62 9.44 -9.93
C ASP A 150 2.67 8.73 -8.58
N ARG A 151 3.68 7.88 -8.36
CA ARG A 151 3.87 7.20 -7.08
C ARG A 151 4.16 8.19 -5.94
N MET A 152 4.93 9.25 -6.18
CA MET A 152 5.11 10.33 -5.20
C MET A 152 3.80 11.10 -4.96
N CYS A 153 3.06 11.45 -6.02
CA CYS A 153 1.77 12.14 -5.91
C CYS A 153 0.76 11.35 -5.09
N MET A 154 0.63 10.04 -5.33
CA MET A 154 -0.25 9.15 -4.57
C MET A 154 0.18 9.07 -3.09
N THR A 155 1.48 9.02 -2.82
CA THR A 155 2.02 9.01 -1.45
C THR A 155 1.77 10.35 -0.72
N LEU A 156 1.74 11.48 -1.41
CA LEU A 156 1.39 12.77 -0.80
C LEU A 156 -0.13 13.00 -0.66
N GLY A 157 -0.95 12.14 -1.28
CA GLY A 157 -2.41 12.29 -1.34
C GLY A 157 -3.08 12.37 0.03
N GLY A 158 -2.60 11.60 1.01
CA GLY A 158 -3.15 11.62 2.37
C GLY A 158 -2.99 12.97 3.06
N ARG A 159 -1.78 13.54 3.05
CA ARG A 159 -1.50 14.87 3.61
C ARG A 159 -2.28 15.98 2.91
N VAL A 160 -2.38 15.93 1.58
CA VAL A 160 -3.15 16.92 0.80
C VAL A 160 -4.64 16.86 1.16
N SER A 161 -5.19 15.67 1.35
CA SER A 161 -6.57 15.50 1.79
C SER A 161 -6.81 16.13 3.17
N GLU A 162 -5.90 15.91 4.13
CA GLU A 162 -6.02 16.54 5.45
C GLU A 162 -6.03 18.08 5.36
N GLU A 163 -5.13 18.65 4.57
CA GLU A 163 -5.03 20.09 4.37
C GLU A 163 -6.30 20.68 3.74
N ILE A 164 -6.88 20.00 2.74
CA ILE A 164 -8.10 20.46 2.06
C ILE A 164 -9.32 20.42 2.98
N PHE A 165 -9.52 19.34 3.73
CA PHE A 165 -10.75 19.13 4.50
C PHE A 165 -10.71 19.69 5.91
N PHE A 166 -9.54 19.74 6.53
CA PHE A 166 -9.39 20.21 7.92
C PHE A 166 -8.63 21.52 8.04
N GLY A 167 -7.96 21.99 6.98
CA GLY A 167 -7.12 23.19 7.05
C GLY A 167 -5.92 23.07 7.98
N ARG A 168 -5.61 21.84 8.43
CA ARG A 168 -4.52 21.52 9.35
C ARG A 168 -3.87 20.22 8.92
N ILE A 169 -2.56 20.16 9.09
CA ILE A 169 -1.74 18.98 8.81
C ILE A 169 -1.45 18.24 10.11
N THR A 170 -1.39 16.92 10.06
CA THR A 170 -1.03 16.10 11.23
C THR A 170 0.36 15.48 11.10
N THR A 171 0.81 14.84 12.17
CA THR A 171 2.03 14.01 12.18
C THR A 171 1.81 12.65 11.53
N GLY A 172 0.57 12.29 11.13
CA GLY A 172 0.24 11.01 10.51
C GLY A 172 0.96 10.77 9.18
N ALA A 173 1.30 11.83 8.45
CA ALA A 173 1.98 11.78 7.16
C ALA A 173 3.51 11.58 7.24
N GLN A 174 4.07 11.27 8.42
CA GLN A 174 5.53 11.18 8.60
C GLN A 174 6.18 10.11 7.70
N ASP A 175 5.63 8.89 7.72
CA ASP A 175 6.15 7.78 6.92
C ASP A 175 6.05 8.07 5.41
N ASP A 176 5.00 8.76 4.99
CA ASP A 176 4.77 9.12 3.59
C ASP A 176 5.76 10.17 3.11
N LEU A 177 6.04 11.19 3.92
CA LEU A 177 7.09 12.16 3.64
C LEU A 177 8.47 11.52 3.58
N GLN A 178 8.76 10.55 4.45
CA GLN A 178 10.02 9.82 4.43
C GLN A 178 10.17 9.03 3.12
N LYS A 179 9.13 8.31 2.69
CA LYS A 179 9.13 7.56 1.41
C LYS A 179 9.32 8.51 0.22
N VAL A 180 8.59 9.62 0.16
CA VAL A 180 8.69 10.61 -0.91
C VAL A 180 10.10 11.20 -0.96
N THR A 181 10.69 11.50 0.19
CA THR A 181 12.06 12.03 0.29
C THR A 181 13.07 11.03 -0.26
N GLN A 182 12.96 9.75 0.11
CA GLN A 182 13.84 8.70 -0.40
C GLN A 182 13.69 8.51 -1.92
N MET A 183 12.46 8.54 -2.42
CA MET A 183 12.19 8.45 -3.85
C MET A 183 12.77 9.63 -4.63
N ALA A 184 12.57 10.86 -4.14
CA ALA A 184 13.13 12.06 -4.76
C ALA A 184 14.66 12.03 -4.77
N TYR A 185 15.28 11.61 -3.66
CA TYR A 185 16.74 11.45 -3.58
C TYR A 185 17.24 10.40 -4.58
N ALA A 186 16.57 9.24 -4.68
CA ALA A 186 16.94 8.20 -5.63
C ALA A 186 16.82 8.66 -7.10
N GLN A 187 15.78 9.44 -7.41
CA GLN A 187 15.59 10.00 -8.74
C GLN A 187 16.75 10.92 -9.17
N VAL A 188 17.19 11.80 -8.26
CA VAL A 188 18.24 12.78 -8.56
C VAL A 188 19.62 12.13 -8.51
N CYS A 189 19.94 11.41 -7.42
CA CYS A 189 21.31 10.93 -7.16
C CYS A 189 21.67 9.62 -7.88
N HIS A 190 20.70 8.76 -8.18
CA HIS A 190 20.98 7.44 -8.74
C HIS A 190 20.45 7.26 -10.17
N LEU A 191 19.37 7.94 -10.52
CA LEU A 191 18.71 7.81 -11.82
C LEU A 191 18.93 9.03 -12.73
N SER A 192 19.66 10.04 -12.23
CA SER A 192 20.01 11.28 -12.95
C SER A 192 18.80 11.97 -13.60
N TYR A 193 17.63 11.90 -12.97
CA TYR A 193 16.45 12.58 -13.48
C TYR A 193 16.57 14.09 -13.25
N GLN A 194 16.49 14.83 -14.34
CA GLN A 194 16.52 16.28 -14.33
C GLN A 194 15.20 16.85 -13.77
N PHE A 195 15.29 17.50 -12.61
CA PHE A 195 14.27 18.43 -12.12
C PHE A 195 14.69 19.83 -12.56
N PHE A 196 13.82 20.54 -13.29
CA PHE A 196 13.98 21.97 -13.61
C PHE A 196 15.30 22.39 -14.29
N GLY A 197 15.74 21.68 -15.32
CA GLY A 197 16.80 22.18 -16.22
C GLY A 197 18.21 22.26 -15.61
N ILE A 198 18.45 21.63 -14.46
CA ILE A 198 19.79 21.50 -13.87
C ILE A 198 20.48 20.29 -14.52
N GLU A 199 21.47 20.52 -15.38
CA GLU A 199 22.30 19.42 -15.91
C GLU A 199 22.93 18.64 -14.75
N PRO A 200 23.00 17.31 -14.78
CA PRO A 200 23.52 16.54 -13.66
C PRO A 200 25.03 16.76 -13.54
N PRO A 201 25.55 17.46 -12.52
CA PRO A 201 26.93 17.24 -12.14
C PRO A 201 26.93 15.99 -11.26
N TYR A 202 27.81 15.06 -11.57
CA TYR A 202 28.25 14.11 -10.55
C TYR A 202 28.73 14.95 -9.34
N PHE A 203 28.07 14.80 -8.18
CA PHE A 203 28.49 15.13 -6.79
C PHE A 203 27.64 16.09 -5.93
N GLU A 204 27.60 15.69 -4.65
CA GLU A 204 27.25 16.33 -3.36
C GLU A 204 25.90 17.03 -3.17
N VAL A 205 25.07 16.36 -2.36
CA VAL A 205 23.78 16.85 -1.87
C VAL A 205 24.00 17.96 -0.84
N SER A 206 23.80 19.19 -1.27
CA SER A 206 23.45 20.29 -0.39
C SER A 206 21.93 20.47 -0.38
N VAL A 207 21.42 20.58 0.85
CA VAL A 207 20.02 20.62 1.29
C VAL A 207 19.12 21.52 0.42
N LEU A 208 18.00 20.99 -0.08
CA LEU A 208 16.93 21.79 -0.70
C LEU A 208 15.81 22.10 0.32
N PRO A 209 15.34 23.37 0.41
CA PRO A 209 14.27 23.77 1.32
C PRO A 209 12.87 23.36 0.80
N SER A 210 12.00 23.03 1.75
CA SER A 210 10.69 22.37 1.64
C SER A 210 9.55 23.16 0.97
N HIS A 211 9.82 24.16 0.13
CA HIS A 211 8.80 25.09 -0.38
C HIS A 211 8.78 25.31 -1.90
N VAL A 212 9.16 24.37 -2.76
CA VAL A 212 8.77 24.46 -4.19
C VAL A 212 8.53 23.09 -4.81
N ALA A 213 7.33 22.58 -4.63
CA ALA A 213 6.62 21.73 -5.58
C ALA A 213 5.15 21.86 -5.20
N ILE A 214 4.24 21.92 -6.18
CA ILE A 214 2.78 22.18 -6.08
C ILE A 214 2.40 23.59 -6.56
N LYS A 215 2.37 23.80 -7.89
CA LYS A 215 1.37 24.66 -8.56
C LYS A 215 1.29 24.29 -10.04
N ARG A 216 0.41 23.34 -10.39
CA ARG A 216 -0.34 23.28 -11.68
C ARG A 216 -1.31 22.09 -11.85
N GLY A 217 -1.53 21.25 -10.83
CA GLY A 217 -2.56 20.18 -10.86
C GLY A 217 -3.75 20.32 -9.88
N PHE A 218 -3.76 21.35 -9.02
CA PHE A 218 -4.63 21.36 -7.82
C PHE A 218 -6.11 21.73 -8.05
N LYS A 219 -6.44 22.43 -9.15
CA LYS A 219 -7.83 22.85 -9.41
C LYS A 219 -8.73 21.72 -9.90
N PHE A 220 -8.17 20.71 -10.55
CA PHE A 220 -8.93 19.55 -11.03
C PHE A 220 -9.21 18.58 -9.88
N LEU A 221 -8.20 18.31 -9.04
CA LEU A 221 -8.29 17.44 -7.86
C LEU A 221 -9.38 17.87 -6.86
N TYR A 222 -9.57 19.19 -6.67
CA TYR A 222 -10.54 19.74 -5.74
C TYR A 222 -11.99 19.36 -6.08
N TYR A 223 -12.38 19.42 -7.37
CA TYR A 223 -13.75 19.13 -7.79
C TYR A 223 -14.04 17.62 -7.86
N THR A 224 -13.05 16.79 -8.24
CA THR A 224 -13.23 15.32 -8.29
C THR A 224 -13.26 14.68 -6.91
N ILE A 225 -12.45 15.15 -5.96
CA ILE A 225 -12.50 14.67 -4.58
C ILE A 225 -13.85 15.02 -3.95
N TRP A 226 -14.41 16.20 -4.23
CA TRP A 226 -15.72 16.61 -3.74
C TRP A 226 -16.86 15.74 -4.31
N PHE A 227 -16.81 15.40 -5.60
CA PHE A 227 -17.79 14.52 -6.24
C PHE A 227 -17.70 13.07 -5.74
N PHE A 228 -16.48 12.56 -5.50
CA PHE A 228 -16.27 11.20 -4.99
C PHE A 228 -16.67 11.07 -3.51
N LEU A 229 -16.40 12.07 -2.68
CA LEU A 229 -16.88 12.11 -1.29
C LEU A 229 -18.40 12.26 -1.21
N TYR A 230 -19.02 13.07 -2.07
CA TYR A 230 -20.48 13.15 -2.17
C TYR A 230 -21.10 11.80 -2.58
N PHE A 231 -20.45 11.06 -3.47
CA PHE A 231 -20.88 9.72 -3.90
C PHE A 231 -20.66 8.64 -2.81
N CYS A 232 -19.52 8.67 -2.11
CA CYS A 232 -19.22 7.76 -1.00
C CYS A 232 -20.05 8.02 0.27
N LEU A 233 -20.41 9.29 0.54
CA LEU A 233 -21.24 9.65 1.69
C LEU A 233 -22.74 9.47 1.43
N SER A 234 -23.18 9.43 0.16
CA SER A 234 -24.60 9.23 -0.22
C SER A 234 -24.99 7.77 -0.45
N ARG A 235 -24.03 6.84 -0.55
CA ARG A 235 -24.30 5.40 -0.62
C ARG A 235 -23.45 4.65 0.40
N SER A 236 -24.10 4.14 1.44
CA SER A 236 -23.55 3.11 2.33
C SER A 236 -23.19 1.87 1.52
N TRP A 237 -21.91 1.70 1.15
CA TRP A 237 -21.39 0.43 0.65
C TRP A 237 -20.67 -0.30 1.77
N VAL A 238 -21.45 -1.11 2.48
CA VAL A 238 -21.01 -2.40 3.00
C VAL A 238 -20.94 -3.32 1.78
N TYR A 239 -19.76 -3.84 1.44
CA TYR A 239 -19.52 -5.19 0.94
C TYR A 239 -18.02 -5.49 1.03
#